data_AF-A0A9D2DNN4-F1
#
_entry.id   AF-A0A9D2DNN4-F1
#
_cell.length_a   1.000
_cell.length_b   1.000
_cell.length_c   1.000
_cell.angle_alpha   90.00
_cell.angle_beta   90.00
_cell.angle_gamma   90.00
#
_symmetry.space_group_name_H-M   'P 1'
#
loop_
_entity.id
_entity.type
_entity.pdbx_description
1 polymer ?
#
loop_
_entity_poly.entity_id
_entity_poly.type
_entity_poly.pdbx_seq_one_letter_code
_entity_poly.pdbx_strand_id
1 'polypeptide(L)' 'MANGNPQSDPLTQDPEIQQCFQSLPKYVQETIHQSGVKITSKQQLQQCADHLTGK' A
#
# COMPACT_ATOMS: atom_id res chain seq x y z
N MET A 1 20.11 16.10 16.37
CA MET A 1 19.12 16.47 15.34
C MET A 1 18.61 15.16 14.76
N ALA A 2 17.37 14.78 15.08
CA ALA A 2 16.79 13.56 14.52
C ALA A 2 16.66 13.76 13.01
N ASN A 3 17.49 13.08 12.22
CA ASN A 3 17.27 12.93 10.79
C ASN A 3 16.06 12.00 10.63
N GLY A 4 14.87 12.55 10.81
CA GLY A 4 13.65 11.94 10.35
C GLY A 4 13.68 11.98 8.84
N ASN A 5 14.29 10.98 8.22
CA ASN A 5 13.99 10.66 6.84
C ASN A 5 12.47 10.41 6.82
N PRO A 6 11.65 11.24 6.16
CA PRO A 6 10.28 10.82 5.89
C PRO A 6 10.47 9.64 4.96
N GLN A 7 10.42 8.43 5.52
CA GLN A 7 10.29 7.22 4.74
C GLN A 7 8.95 7.37 4.06
N SER A 8 8.97 8.05 2.91
CA SER A 8 7.79 8.51 2.22
C SER A 8 7.09 7.25 1.74
N ASP A 9 6.04 6.89 2.46
CA ASP A 9 5.26 5.71 2.13
C ASP A 9 4.82 5.89 0.69
N PRO A 10 5.22 5.02 -0.24
CA PRO A 10 4.88 5.19 -1.66
C PRO A 10 3.37 5.23 -1.89
N LEU A 11 2.58 4.68 -0.96
CA LEU A 11 1.13 4.84 -0.83
C LEU A 11 0.66 6.30 -0.72
N THR A 12 1.49 7.20 -0.23
CA THR A 12 1.19 8.64 -0.05
C THR A 12 1.80 9.54 -1.11
N GLN A 13 2.79 9.06 -1.88
CA GLN A 13 3.44 9.85 -2.91
C GLN A 13 2.75 9.75 -4.27
N ASP A 14 2.15 8.60 -4.56
CA ASP A 14 1.52 8.35 -5.86
C ASP A 14 0.00 8.31 -5.75
N PRO A 15 -0.73 9.25 -6.39
CA PRO A 15 -2.17 9.33 -6.29
C PRO A 15 -2.87 8.13 -6.92
N GLU A 16 -2.29 7.45 -7.92
CA GLU A 16 -2.89 6.25 -8.49
C GLU A 16 -2.79 5.06 -7.52
N ILE A 17 -1.65 4.90 -6.86
CA ILE A 17 -1.48 3.87 -5.83
C ILE A 17 -2.44 4.15 -4.67
N GLN A 18 -2.54 5.40 -4.22
CA GLN A 18 -3.41 5.80 -3.12
C GLN A 18 -4.89 5.55 -3.45
N GLN A 19 -5.34 5.88 -4.67
CA GLN A 19 -6.71 5.60 -5.11
C GLN A 19 -6.97 4.09 -5.19
N CYS A 20 -6.03 3.33 -5.74
CA CYS A 20 -6.17 1.89 -5.80
C CYS A 20 -6.25 1.30 -4.39
N PHE A 21 -5.44 1.77 -3.44
CA PHE A 21 -5.41 1.30 -2.05
C PHE A 21 -6.72 1.60 -1.34
N GLN A 22 -7.23 2.83 -1.48
CA GLN A 22 -8.51 3.23 -0.91
C GLN A 22 -9.70 2.48 -1.52
N SER A 23 -9.59 2.02 -2.76
CA SER A 23 -10.60 1.19 -3.42
C SER A 23 -10.61 -0.26 -2.90
N LEU A 24 -9.54 -0.71 -2.24
CA LEU A 24 -9.47 -2.06 -1.67
C LEU A 24 -10.36 -2.19 -0.43
N PRO A 25 -10.84 -3.40 -0.12
CA PRO A 25 -11.55 -3.66 1.13
C PRO A 25 -10.71 -3.30 2.35
N LYS A 26 -11.37 -2.85 3.43
CA LYS A 26 -10.74 -2.53 4.72
C LYS A 26 -9.77 -3.63 5.20
N TYR A 27 -10.18 -4.90 5.13
CA TYR A 27 -9.32 -6.00 5.59
C TYR A 27 -8.03 -6.12 4.77
N VAL A 28 -8.06 -5.81 3.46
CA VAL A 28 -6.88 -5.82 2.60
C VAL A 28 -5.95 -4.67 2.97
N GLN A 29 -6.51 -3.46 3.17
CA GLN A 29 -5.74 -2.29 3.62
C GLN A 29 -5.06 -2.56 4.97
N GLU A 30 -5.79 -3.10 5.94
CA GLU A 30 -5.27 -3.48 7.25
C GLU A 30 -4.18 -4.54 7.13
N THR A 31 -4.38 -5.55 6.28
CA THR A 31 -3.39 -6.61 6.07
C THR A 31 -2.11 -6.06 5.42
N ILE A 32 -2.22 -5.17 4.43
CA ILE A 32 -1.07 -4.52 3.80
C ILE A 32 -0.29 -3.68 4.83
N HIS A 33 -0.99 -2.91 5.67
CA HIS A 33 -0.36 -2.15 6.76
C HIS A 33 0.30 -3.05 7.80
N GLN A 34 -0.37 -4.12 8.25
CA GLN A 34 0.17 -5.04 9.25
C GLN A 34 1.33 -5.89 8.72
N SER A 35 1.30 -6.23 7.43
CA SER A 35 2.39 -6.93 6.75
C SER A 35 3.65 -6.07 6.64
N GLY A 36 3.51 -4.74 6.72
CA GLY A 36 4.64 -3.81 6.56
C GLY A 36 5.23 -3.80 5.15
N VAL A 37 4.46 -4.27 4.16
CA VAL A 37 4.91 -4.34 2.77
C VAL A 37 5.00 -2.94 2.16
N LYS A 38 6.15 -2.60 1.58
CA LYS A 38 6.33 -1.34 0.86
C LYS A 38 5.82 -1.47 -0.57
N ILE A 39 4.65 -0.92 -0.82
CA ILE A 39 4.02 -0.92 -2.14
C ILE A 39 4.55 0.26 -2.96
N THR A 40 5.58 0.04 -3.76
CA THR A 40 6.21 1.07 -4.59
C THR A 40 5.52 1.32 -5.93
N SER A 41 4.51 0.53 -6.29
CA SER A 41 3.83 0.63 -7.59
C SER A 41 2.41 0.07 -7.52
N LYS A 42 1.53 0.59 -8.38
CA LYS A 42 0.15 0.14 -8.51
C LYS A 42 0.04 -1.35 -8.81
N GLN A 43 0.91 -1.89 -9.66
CA GLN A 43 0.91 -3.31 -10.00
C GLN A 43 1.23 -4.20 -8.78
N GLN A 44 2.18 -3.80 -7.95
CA GLN A 44 2.48 -4.46 -6.67
C GLN A 44 1.26 -4.42 -5.74
N LEU A 45 0.57 -3.28 -5.68
CA LEU A 45 -0.64 -3.15 -4.87
C LEU A 45 -1.74 -4.09 -5.33
N GLN A 46 -1.99 -4.12 -6.65
CA GLN A 46 -3.01 -4.98 -7.24
C GLN A 46 -2.68 -6.45 -7.02
N GLN A 47 -1.42 -6.87 -7.19
CA GLN A 47 -1.00 -8.23 -6.91
C GLN A 47 -1.20 -8.60 -5.44
N CYS A 48 -0.85 -7.70 -4.52
CA CYS A 48 -1.01 -7.93 -3.09
C CYS A 48 -2.50 -8.03 -2.73
N ALA A 49 -3.31 -7.13 -3.29
CA ALA A 49 -4.76 -7.17 -3.14
C ALA A 49 -5.35 -8.48 -3.67
N ASP A 50 -5.00 -8.88 -4.90
CA ASP A 50 -5.47 -10.08 -5.58
C ASP A 50 -5.18 -11.35 -4.75
N HIS A 51 -3.96 -11.46 -4.22
CA HIS A 51 -3.56 -12.54 -3.33
C HIS A 51 -4.39 -12.58 -2.03
N LEU A 52 -4.77 -11.41 -1.51
CA LEU A 52 -5.55 -11.27 -0.27
C LEU A 52 -7.06 -11.44 -0.49
N THR A 53 -7.58 -11.10 -1.66
CA THR A 53 -8.97 -11.35 -2.05
C THR A 53 -9.19 -12.72 -2.69
N GLY A 54 -8.12 -13.47 -3.00
CA GLY A 54 -8.19 -14.85 -3.49
C GLY A 54 -8.98 -14.97 -4.80
N LYS A 55 -8.75 -14.06 -5.74
CA LYS A 55 -9.34 -14.14 -7.09
C LYS A 55 -8.47 -14.93 -8.06
#